data_AF-A0AB33CU92-F1
#
_entry.id   AF-A0AB33CU92-F1
#
_cell.length_a   1.000
_cell.length_b   1.000
_cell.length_c   1.000
_cell.angle_alpha   90.00
_cell.angle_beta   90.00
_cell.angle_gamma   90.00
#
_symmetry.space_group_name_H-M   'P 1'
#
loop_
_entity.id
_entity.type
_entity.pdbx_description
1 polymer ?
#
loop_
_entity_poly.entity_id
_entity_poly.type
_entity_poly.pdbx_seq_one_letter_code
_entity_poly.pdbx_strand_id
1 'polypeptide(L)'
;MSLIDLTVPDIGDSGEVDVIEVLVQVGDTVELEQSLITVESDKASMEIPAAQAGVIKELLVKVGDKVSQGSAIAKIEVAEGQAAPAAAPAKEEAPQATVPAAAAPASTPAPQAASHQGAADDSVDVLVLGAGPGGYNAAFRAADLGLKVALVERYSTLGGVCLNVGCIPSKALLHTVAVYEEAKSLATHGIKFGEAQIDIDALRDYKNKVIGKLTGGLAGMAKGRKVQVVVGNGQFLDPNHIEVTANDGTKKVIKFGSAIIAAGSQSVKLPFLPDDPRVVDSTGALELKSVPKRMLIVGGGIIGLEMGTVYSALGARLDVVEMQTGLMPGADRDVVKVWEKMNKHRFDHMMLETSTVAAEAREDGIWVTFEGKNAPAEPQRYDLVLQAVGRSPNGKKIGAEKAGVQVTDRGFIPVDKQQRTNVPHIYAIGDIVGQPMLAHKAEHEAHVAAEVIAGEKSFFDARVIPSVAYTDPEIAWVGLTEDQAKKDGIKVEKGVFPWAASGRAIANNRDEGFTKVLFDAETHRIVGGGIVGTNAGELIGELVLAIEMGVDPVDLAKSIHPHPTLCESVSKAAAVAEGTCTDLPPARRK
;
A
#
# COMPACT_ATOMS: atom_id res chain seq x y z
N MET A 1 -27.91 -18.57 -37.37
CA MET A 1 -26.72 -18.45 -36.49
C MET A 1 -25.50 -18.84 -37.30
N SER A 2 -24.76 -17.82 -37.74
CA SER A 2 -23.55 -17.95 -38.54
C SER A 2 -22.34 -17.88 -37.60
N LEU A 3 -21.38 -18.78 -37.82
CA LEU A 3 -20.06 -18.66 -37.21
C LEU A 3 -19.21 -17.74 -38.10
N ILE A 4 -18.64 -16.69 -37.50
CA ILE A 4 -17.79 -15.71 -38.17
C ILE A 4 -16.41 -15.73 -37.52
N ASP A 5 -15.37 -15.69 -38.34
CA ASP A 5 -13.98 -15.60 -37.89
C ASP A 5 -13.64 -14.14 -37.58
N LEU A 6 -13.18 -13.86 -36.36
CA LEU A 6 -12.55 -12.60 -36.00
C LEU A 6 -11.06 -12.68 -36.35
N THR A 7 -10.57 -11.73 -37.13
CA THR A 7 -9.19 -11.71 -37.64
C THR A 7 -8.42 -10.50 -37.14
N VAL A 8 -7.09 -10.59 -37.18
CA VAL A 8 -6.19 -9.48 -36.87
C VAL A 8 -6.37 -8.38 -37.93
N PRO A 9 -6.76 -7.15 -37.55
CA PRO A 9 -6.92 -6.03 -38.48
C PRO A 9 -5.57 -5.53 -38.99
N ASP A 10 -5.57 -4.50 -39.84
CA ASP A 10 -4.32 -3.86 -40.26
C ASP A 10 -3.65 -3.17 -39.06
N ILE A 11 -2.54 -3.73 -38.59
CA ILE A 11 -1.75 -3.22 -37.46
C ILE A 11 -0.64 -2.26 -37.90
N GLY A 12 -0.54 -1.93 -39.19
CA GLY A 12 0.44 -0.98 -39.73
C GLY A 12 1.90 -1.48 -39.71
N ASP A 13 2.11 -2.77 -39.44
CA ASP A 13 3.40 -3.45 -39.49
C ASP A 13 3.35 -4.61 -40.50
N SER A 14 4.38 -4.74 -41.33
CA SER A 14 4.41 -5.70 -42.45
C SER A 14 4.93 -7.10 -42.05
N GLY A 15 5.13 -7.34 -40.75
CA GLY A 15 5.69 -8.58 -40.19
C GLY A 15 4.77 -9.29 -39.18
N GLU A 16 5.21 -10.45 -38.70
CA GLU A 16 4.55 -11.21 -37.63
C GLU A 16 4.83 -10.58 -36.26
N VAL A 17 3.79 -10.46 -35.43
CA VAL A 17 3.87 -9.94 -34.05
C VAL A 17 3.53 -11.05 -33.05
N ASP A 18 4.11 -10.98 -31.85
CA ASP A 18 3.95 -12.01 -30.83
C ASP A 18 2.69 -11.75 -29.98
N VAL A 19 1.85 -12.76 -29.77
CA VAL A 19 0.70 -12.68 -28.86
C VAL A 19 1.21 -12.80 -27.42
N ILE A 20 1.17 -11.70 -26.68
CA ILE A 20 1.64 -11.66 -25.28
C ILE A 20 0.52 -11.90 -24.27
N GLU A 21 -0.74 -11.73 -24.67
CA GLU A 21 -1.90 -11.93 -23.80
C GLU A 21 -3.16 -12.28 -24.61
N VAL A 22 -4.01 -13.14 -24.05
CA VAL A 22 -5.36 -13.43 -24.58
C VAL A 22 -6.37 -12.99 -23.53
N LEU A 23 -7.23 -12.04 -23.88
CA LEU A 23 -8.09 -11.28 -22.97
C LEU A 23 -9.52 -11.84 -22.86
N VAL A 24 -9.82 -12.89 -23.61
CA VAL A 24 -11.16 -13.49 -23.72
C VAL A 24 -11.09 -15.01 -23.66
N GLN A 25 -12.19 -15.68 -23.30
CA GLN A 25 -12.30 -17.13 -23.18
C GLN A 25 -13.46 -17.69 -24.01
N VAL A 26 -13.41 -18.99 -24.32
CA VAL A 26 -14.52 -19.68 -24.99
C VAL A 26 -15.77 -19.64 -24.10
N GLY A 27 -16.87 -19.12 -24.63
CA GLY A 27 -18.13 -18.90 -23.91
C GLY A 27 -18.40 -17.42 -23.59
N ASP A 28 -17.41 -16.54 -23.71
CA ASP A 28 -17.58 -15.11 -23.44
C ASP A 28 -18.42 -14.44 -24.53
N THR A 29 -19.30 -13.53 -24.10
CA THR A 29 -19.97 -12.58 -24.99
C THR A 29 -19.05 -11.38 -25.18
N VAL A 30 -18.65 -11.11 -26.42
CA VAL A 30 -17.83 -9.95 -26.78
C VAL A 30 -18.66 -8.86 -27.45
N GLU A 31 -18.40 -7.60 -27.10
CA GLU A 31 -18.97 -6.42 -27.75
C GLU A 31 -18.09 -5.93 -28.91
N LEU A 32 -18.65 -5.11 -29.81
CA LEU A 32 -17.89 -4.45 -30.87
C LEU A 32 -16.80 -3.56 -30.24
N GLU A 33 -15.58 -3.59 -30.77
CA GLU A 33 -14.39 -2.90 -30.25
C GLU A 33 -13.81 -3.44 -28.93
N GLN A 34 -14.34 -4.53 -28.37
CA GLN A 34 -13.77 -5.15 -27.16
C GLN A 34 -12.43 -5.84 -27.47
N SER A 35 -11.39 -5.56 -26.69
CA SER A 35 -10.06 -6.16 -26.84
C SER A 35 -10.08 -7.69 -26.68
N LEU A 36 -9.52 -8.40 -27.65
CA LEU A 36 -9.47 -9.87 -27.70
C LEU A 36 -8.10 -10.42 -27.28
N ILE A 37 -7.03 -9.80 -27.78
CA ILE A 37 -5.64 -10.22 -27.54
C ILE A 37 -4.75 -8.98 -27.45
N THR A 38 -3.63 -9.11 -26.76
CA THR A 38 -2.54 -8.13 -26.79
C THR A 38 -1.39 -8.71 -27.59
N VAL A 39 -0.91 -7.96 -28.58
CA VAL A 39 0.24 -8.31 -29.40
C VAL A 39 1.40 -7.35 -29.14
N GLU A 40 2.63 -7.83 -29.27
CA GLU A 40 3.86 -7.04 -29.10
C GLU A 40 4.67 -7.04 -30.39
N SER A 41 5.02 -5.84 -30.85
CA SER A 41 6.01 -5.62 -31.90
C SER A 41 7.30 -5.04 -31.32
N ASP A 42 8.32 -4.87 -32.16
CA ASP A 42 9.59 -4.24 -31.82
C ASP A 42 9.46 -2.77 -31.33
N LYS A 43 8.29 -2.15 -31.55
CA LYS A 43 8.03 -0.74 -31.28
C LYS A 43 6.96 -0.47 -30.22
N ALA A 44 5.98 -1.36 -30.06
CA ALA A 44 4.88 -1.17 -29.10
C ALA A 44 4.10 -2.47 -28.84
N SER A 45 3.43 -2.53 -27.70
CA SER A 45 2.35 -3.49 -27.44
C SER A 45 1.01 -2.85 -27.81
N MET A 46 0.14 -3.59 -28.48
CA MET A 46 -1.16 -3.12 -28.98
C MET A 46 -2.24 -4.16 -28.70
N GLU A 47 -3.43 -3.70 -28.31
CA GLU A 47 -4.61 -4.56 -28.16
C GLU A 47 -5.35 -4.67 -29.50
N ILE A 48 -5.82 -5.87 -29.82
CA ILE A 48 -6.60 -6.14 -31.02
C ILE A 48 -8.08 -6.21 -30.66
N PRO A 49 -8.91 -5.26 -31.12
CA PRO A 49 -10.34 -5.23 -30.81
C PRO A 49 -11.16 -6.21 -31.66
N ALA A 50 -12.34 -6.58 -31.14
CA ALA A 50 -13.32 -7.38 -31.85
C ALA A 50 -14.02 -6.58 -32.96
N ALA A 51 -13.91 -7.04 -34.20
CA ALA A 51 -14.58 -6.42 -35.35
C ALA A 51 -16.11 -6.62 -35.34
N GLN A 52 -16.65 -7.48 -34.47
CA GLN A 52 -18.08 -7.75 -34.35
C GLN A 52 -18.44 -8.32 -32.98
N ALA A 53 -19.64 -8.00 -32.49
CA ALA A 53 -20.19 -8.56 -31.26
C ALA A 53 -20.74 -9.99 -31.47
N GLY A 54 -20.55 -10.88 -30.49
CA GLY A 54 -21.02 -12.27 -30.56
C GLY A 54 -20.52 -13.10 -29.38
N VAL A 55 -20.82 -14.40 -29.39
CA VAL A 55 -20.34 -15.33 -28.35
C VAL A 55 -19.17 -16.15 -28.89
N ILE A 56 -18.04 -16.15 -28.19
CA ILE A 56 -16.84 -16.91 -28.59
C ILE A 56 -17.11 -18.41 -28.46
N LYS A 57 -16.97 -19.14 -29.56
CA LYS A 57 -17.10 -20.60 -29.59
C LYS A 57 -15.77 -21.34 -29.65
N GLU A 58 -14.75 -20.69 -30.21
CA GLU A 58 -13.44 -21.29 -30.40
C GLU A 58 -12.38 -20.19 -30.40
N LEU A 59 -11.29 -20.38 -29.65
CA LEU A 59 -10.09 -19.55 -29.71
C LEU A 59 -9.04 -20.26 -30.57
N LEU A 60 -8.46 -19.54 -31.53
CA LEU A 60 -7.53 -20.08 -32.52
C LEU A 60 -6.07 -19.64 -32.27
N VAL A 61 -5.84 -18.86 -31.21
CA VAL A 61 -4.53 -18.34 -30.82
C VAL A 61 -4.28 -18.56 -29.33
N LYS A 62 -3.00 -18.68 -28.94
CA LYS A 62 -2.54 -18.75 -27.55
C LYS A 62 -1.35 -17.81 -27.32
N VAL A 63 -1.08 -17.51 -26.04
CA VAL A 63 0.10 -16.72 -25.64
C VAL A 63 1.38 -17.39 -26.16
N GLY A 64 2.22 -16.62 -26.84
CA GLY A 64 3.45 -17.06 -27.49
C GLY A 64 3.32 -17.42 -28.98
N ASP A 65 2.11 -17.36 -29.55
CA ASP A 65 1.92 -17.53 -31.01
C ASP A 65 2.28 -16.26 -31.77
N LYS A 66 2.67 -16.43 -33.04
CA LYS A 66 2.94 -15.33 -33.98
C LYS A 66 1.76 -15.12 -34.91
N VAL A 67 1.30 -13.87 -35.01
CA VAL A 67 0.14 -13.50 -35.85
C VAL A 67 0.48 -12.33 -36.76
N SER A 68 -0.18 -12.25 -37.92
CA SER A 68 -0.07 -11.14 -38.87
C SER A 68 -1.46 -10.65 -39.27
N GLN A 69 -1.54 -9.54 -40.00
CA GLN A 69 -2.81 -9.07 -40.58
C GLN A 69 -3.56 -10.22 -41.27
N GLY A 70 -4.83 -10.40 -40.93
CA GLY A 70 -5.70 -11.45 -41.47
C GLY A 70 -5.64 -12.80 -40.75
N SER A 71 -4.74 -13.00 -39.78
CA SER A 71 -4.72 -14.23 -38.95
C SER A 71 -6.01 -14.33 -38.13
N ALA A 72 -6.61 -15.52 -38.07
CA ALA A 72 -7.83 -15.76 -37.30
C ALA A 72 -7.52 -15.86 -35.79
N ILE A 73 -8.25 -15.11 -34.98
CA ILE A 73 -8.10 -15.01 -33.53
C ILE A 73 -9.11 -15.92 -32.83
N ALA A 74 -10.38 -15.83 -33.22
CA ALA A 74 -11.48 -16.56 -32.59
C ALA A 74 -12.65 -16.75 -33.58
N LYS A 75 -13.50 -17.75 -33.33
CA LYS A 75 -14.80 -17.89 -34.01
C LYS A 75 -15.92 -17.46 -33.09
N ILE A 76 -16.76 -16.55 -33.56
CA ILE A 76 -17.93 -16.07 -32.83
C ILE A 76 -19.23 -16.54 -33.47
N GLU A 77 -20.22 -16.85 -32.64
CA GLU A 77 -21.60 -17.06 -33.07
C GLU A 77 -22.35 -15.72 -33.01
N VAL A 78 -22.91 -15.31 -34.16
CA VAL A 78 -23.66 -14.05 -34.28
C VAL A 78 -25.16 -14.34 -34.45
N ALA A 79 -26.00 -13.63 -33.69
CA ALA A 79 -27.45 -13.71 -33.81
C ALA A 79 -27.93 -12.90 -35.03
N GLU A 80 -28.61 -13.54 -35.97
CA GLU A 80 -29.18 -12.87 -37.14
C GLU A 80 -30.48 -12.14 -36.76
N GLY A 81 -30.43 -10.81 -36.88
CA GLY A 81 -31.59 -9.97 -37.18
C GLY A 81 -32.42 -9.49 -36.00
N GLN A 82 -32.18 -8.24 -35.58
CA GLN A 82 -33.27 -7.29 -35.36
C GLN A 82 -32.79 -5.86 -35.61
N ALA A 83 -33.53 -5.20 -36.50
CA ALA A 83 -33.30 -3.85 -36.98
C ALA A 83 -33.47 -2.79 -35.88
N ALA A 84 -32.77 -1.68 -36.07
CA ALA A 84 -32.85 -0.47 -35.26
C ALA A 84 -34.28 0.07 -35.10
N PRO A 85 -34.65 0.61 -33.92
CA PRO A 85 -35.74 1.57 -33.82
C PRO A 85 -35.23 3.01 -33.91
N ALA A 86 -36.00 3.82 -34.63
CA ALA A 86 -35.82 5.24 -34.89
C ALA A 86 -36.05 6.13 -33.65
N ALA A 87 -35.45 7.31 -33.69
CA ALA A 87 -35.60 8.38 -32.71
C ALA A 87 -36.94 9.15 -32.83
N ALA A 88 -37.57 9.43 -31.68
CA ALA A 88 -38.25 10.69 -31.29
C ALA A 88 -39.10 10.48 -30.01
N PRO A 89 -39.46 11.54 -29.24
CA PRO A 89 -38.73 12.73 -28.83
C PRO A 89 -38.58 12.84 -27.29
N ALA A 90 -37.77 13.80 -26.84
CA ALA A 90 -37.46 14.07 -25.44
C ALA A 90 -38.68 14.27 -24.54
N LYS A 91 -38.64 13.62 -23.37
CA LYS A 91 -39.39 14.00 -22.17
C LYS A 91 -38.39 14.44 -21.11
N GLU A 92 -38.59 15.65 -20.59
CA GLU A 92 -37.96 16.16 -19.37
C GLU A 92 -38.19 15.18 -18.21
N GLU A 93 -37.11 14.75 -17.57
CA GLU A 93 -37.13 14.21 -16.21
C GLU A 93 -36.25 15.06 -15.30
N ALA A 94 -36.85 15.44 -14.17
CA ALA A 94 -36.28 16.23 -13.09
C ALA A 94 -35.15 15.45 -12.36
N PRO A 95 -34.33 16.11 -11.53
CA PRO A 95 -33.00 15.63 -11.15
C PRO A 95 -33.07 14.40 -10.24
N GLN A 96 -32.47 13.28 -10.68
CA GLN A 96 -32.33 12.08 -9.87
C GLN A 96 -31.04 12.09 -9.03
N ALA A 97 -31.27 12.30 -7.73
CA ALA A 97 -30.73 11.59 -6.58
C ALA A 97 -29.33 10.96 -6.67
N THR A 98 -28.49 11.49 -5.78
CA THR A 98 -27.31 10.89 -5.15
C THR A 98 -27.32 9.36 -5.08
N VAL A 99 -26.19 8.78 -5.51
CA VAL A 99 -25.76 7.40 -5.32
C VAL A 99 -26.10 6.90 -3.91
N PRO A 100 -26.76 5.73 -3.74
CA PRO A 100 -26.96 5.16 -2.40
C PRO A 100 -25.60 4.78 -1.81
N ALA A 101 -25.30 5.36 -0.64
CA ALA A 101 -24.23 4.88 0.22
C ALA A 101 -24.37 3.37 0.42
N ALA A 102 -23.25 2.65 0.38
CA ALA A 102 -23.18 1.23 0.69
C ALA A 102 -24.01 0.92 1.94
N ALA A 103 -24.94 -0.02 1.83
CA ALA A 103 -25.79 -0.42 2.93
C ALA A 103 -24.94 -0.81 4.14
N ALA A 104 -25.13 -0.11 5.26
CA ALA A 104 -24.48 -0.44 6.52
C ALA A 104 -24.78 -1.90 6.86
N PRO A 105 -23.77 -2.70 7.27
CA PRO A 105 -24.03 -4.06 7.74
C PRO A 105 -25.03 -4.01 8.90
N ALA A 106 -25.92 -5.01 8.95
CA ALA A 106 -26.92 -5.16 10.01
C ALA A 106 -26.29 -4.88 11.38
N SER A 107 -26.88 -3.96 12.14
CA SER A 107 -26.32 -3.49 13.40
C SER A 107 -26.24 -4.64 14.40
N THR A 108 -25.02 -5.08 14.69
CA THR A 108 -24.76 -5.90 15.87
C THR A 108 -25.19 -5.07 17.09
N PRO A 109 -25.98 -5.61 18.03
CA PRO A 109 -26.38 -4.88 19.23
C PRO A 109 -25.15 -4.31 19.94
N ALA A 110 -25.20 -3.04 20.34
CA ALA A 110 -24.10 -2.44 21.09
C ALA A 110 -23.86 -3.22 22.41
N PRO A 111 -22.60 -3.47 22.80
CA PRO A 111 -22.31 -4.13 24.05
C PRO A 111 -22.92 -3.38 25.24
N GLN A 112 -23.45 -4.11 26.21
CA GLN A 112 -23.87 -3.51 27.47
C GLN A 112 -22.63 -3.06 28.26
N ALA A 113 -22.50 -1.75 28.47
CA ALA A 113 -21.39 -1.19 29.23
C ALA A 113 -21.39 -1.71 30.68
N ALA A 114 -20.18 -1.95 31.20
CA ALA A 114 -19.96 -2.29 32.59
C ALA A 114 -20.09 -1.04 33.48
N SER A 115 -20.03 -1.21 34.80
CA SER A 115 -19.94 -0.11 35.76
C SER A 115 -18.86 -0.39 36.81
N HIS A 116 -17.96 0.57 37.03
CA HIS A 116 -16.97 0.53 38.10
C HIS A 116 -17.48 1.31 39.32
N GLN A 117 -17.43 0.70 40.51
CA GLN A 117 -17.80 1.35 41.78
C GLN A 117 -16.59 1.71 42.67
N GLY A 118 -15.37 1.43 42.21
CA GLY A 118 -14.15 1.75 42.95
C GLY A 118 -13.73 3.21 42.82
N ALA A 119 -12.74 3.62 43.64
CA ALA A 119 -12.13 4.94 43.54
C ALA A 119 -11.17 5.01 42.34
N ALA A 120 -11.05 6.19 41.73
CA ALA A 120 -10.03 6.47 40.73
C ALA A 120 -8.78 7.05 41.42
N ASP A 121 -7.60 6.60 41.00
CA ASP A 121 -6.31 7.11 41.47
C ASP A 121 -5.95 8.45 40.82
N ASP A 122 -6.46 8.71 39.62
CA ASP A 122 -6.24 9.93 38.86
C ASP A 122 -7.48 10.31 38.02
N SER A 123 -7.55 11.58 37.63
CA SER A 123 -8.57 12.11 36.71
C SER A 123 -7.94 13.04 35.67
N VAL A 124 -8.34 12.87 34.40
CA VAL A 124 -7.86 13.67 33.26
C VAL A 124 -9.02 14.08 32.34
N ASP A 125 -8.80 15.10 31.52
CA ASP A 125 -9.78 15.50 30.51
C ASP A 125 -9.77 14.50 29.35
N VAL A 126 -8.56 14.12 28.90
CA VAL A 126 -8.36 13.16 27.80
C VAL A 126 -7.40 12.05 28.21
N LEU A 127 -7.86 10.82 28.03
CA LEU A 127 -7.01 9.63 28.07
C LEU A 127 -6.69 9.19 26.66
N VAL A 128 -5.42 8.93 26.35
CA VAL A 128 -5.02 8.30 25.09
C VAL A 128 -4.42 6.93 25.37
N LEU A 129 -4.95 5.87 24.74
CA LEU A 129 -4.49 4.50 24.91
C LEU A 129 -3.61 4.06 23.74
N GLY A 130 -2.30 3.96 23.97
CA GLY A 130 -1.26 3.64 23.00
C GLY A 130 -0.48 4.88 22.57
N ALA A 131 0.84 4.79 22.49
CA ALA A 131 1.73 5.90 22.12
C ALA A 131 2.38 5.75 20.73
N GLY A 132 1.68 5.10 19.80
CA GLY A 132 2.06 5.10 18.37
C GLY A 132 1.85 6.46 17.69
N PRO A 133 2.10 6.56 16.37
CA PRO A 133 1.93 7.80 15.60
C PRO A 133 0.60 8.50 15.82
N GLY A 134 -0.51 7.76 15.83
CA GLY A 134 -1.80 8.35 16.19
C GLY A 134 -1.86 8.82 17.65
N GLY A 135 -1.46 7.96 18.58
CA GLY A 135 -1.63 8.23 20.00
C GLY A 135 -0.81 9.40 20.55
N TYR A 136 0.50 9.46 20.26
CA TYR A 136 1.29 10.57 20.79
C TYR A 136 0.91 11.90 20.13
N ASN A 137 0.56 11.93 18.83
CA ASN A 137 0.10 13.13 18.16
C ASN A 137 -1.25 13.60 18.74
N ALA A 138 -2.19 12.69 19.02
CA ALA A 138 -3.45 13.01 19.68
C ALA A 138 -3.21 13.61 21.06
N ALA A 139 -2.34 12.97 21.86
CA ALA A 139 -2.01 13.44 23.20
C ALA A 139 -1.35 14.83 23.18
N PHE A 140 -0.43 15.06 22.23
CA PHE A 140 0.26 16.33 22.09
C PHE A 140 -0.68 17.43 21.60
N ARG A 141 -1.50 17.15 20.59
CA ARG A 141 -2.49 18.11 20.09
C ARG A 141 -3.52 18.48 21.15
N ALA A 142 -4.03 17.50 21.91
CA ALA A 142 -4.96 17.75 23.01
C ALA A 142 -4.33 18.60 24.12
N ALA A 143 -3.05 18.35 24.47
CA ALA A 143 -2.33 19.18 25.43
C ALA A 143 -2.07 20.61 24.90
N ASP A 144 -1.74 20.74 23.61
CA ASP A 144 -1.58 22.04 22.94
C ASP A 144 -2.90 22.82 22.89
N LEU A 145 -4.05 22.14 22.95
CA LEU A 145 -5.40 22.71 23.07
C LEU A 145 -5.82 22.99 24.53
N GLY A 146 -4.93 22.80 25.50
CA GLY A 146 -5.14 23.16 26.91
C GLY A 146 -5.80 22.08 27.76
N LEU A 147 -5.95 20.86 27.26
CA LEU A 147 -6.56 19.74 27.98
C LEU A 147 -5.53 19.04 28.87
N LYS A 148 -5.95 18.54 30.03
CA LYS A 148 -5.15 17.65 30.88
C LYS A 148 -5.16 16.25 30.29
N VAL A 149 -3.98 15.75 29.86
CA VAL A 149 -3.86 14.49 29.13
C VAL A 149 -3.08 13.42 29.91
N ALA A 150 -3.60 12.20 29.94
CA ALA A 150 -2.81 11.00 30.24
C ALA A 150 -2.61 10.15 28.98
N LEU A 151 -1.37 9.75 28.72
CA LEU A 151 -0.98 8.86 27.63
C LEU A 151 -0.55 7.51 28.21
N VAL A 152 -1.34 6.47 27.98
CA VAL A 152 -1.07 5.10 28.48
C VAL A 152 -0.33 4.31 27.40
N GLU A 153 0.84 3.78 27.74
CA GLU A 153 1.64 2.95 26.83
C GLU A 153 2.22 1.77 27.60
N ARG A 154 2.16 0.56 27.03
CA ARG A 154 2.67 -0.64 27.72
C ARG A 154 4.19 -0.75 27.70
N TYR A 155 4.85 -0.10 26.75
CA TYR A 155 6.30 -0.07 26.64
C TYR A 155 6.90 1.20 27.28
N SER A 156 8.20 1.17 27.56
CA SER A 156 8.90 2.31 28.15
C SER A 156 9.22 3.43 27.16
N THR A 157 9.06 3.19 25.86
CA THR A 157 9.33 4.16 24.79
C THR A 157 8.06 4.56 24.05
N LEU A 158 7.99 5.82 23.63
CA LEU A 158 6.91 6.34 22.77
C LEU A 158 7.21 6.09 21.29
N GLY A 159 6.26 6.41 20.43
CA GLY A 159 6.34 6.29 18.96
C GLY A 159 5.84 4.95 18.41
N GLY A 160 5.47 4.01 19.28
CA GLY A 160 4.84 2.73 18.95
C GLY A 160 5.59 1.93 17.88
N VAL A 161 4.85 1.17 17.06
CA VAL A 161 5.41 0.29 16.03
C VAL A 161 6.26 1.07 15.04
N CYS A 162 5.75 2.17 14.49
CA CYS A 162 6.41 2.90 13.40
C CYS A 162 7.82 3.38 13.78
N LEU A 163 7.99 3.95 14.97
CA LEU A 163 9.30 4.43 15.40
C LEU A 163 10.21 3.31 15.89
N ASN A 164 9.69 2.35 16.66
CA ASN A 164 10.54 1.40 17.38
C ASN A 164 10.86 0.15 16.55
N VAL A 165 9.91 -0.37 15.77
CA VAL A 165 9.99 -1.70 15.12
C VAL A 165 9.30 -1.71 13.74
N GLY A 166 9.34 -0.59 13.02
CA GLY A 166 8.66 -0.42 11.74
C GLY A 166 9.35 0.60 10.84
N CYS A 167 8.64 1.67 10.50
CA CYS A 167 9.05 2.71 9.55
C CYS A 167 10.51 3.18 9.71
N ILE A 168 10.88 3.63 10.91
CA ILE A 168 12.18 4.28 11.13
C ILE A 168 13.35 3.30 11.04
N PRO A 169 13.35 2.16 11.76
CA PRO A 169 14.43 1.20 11.62
C PRO A 169 14.50 0.58 10.22
N SER A 170 13.38 0.33 9.54
CA SER A 170 13.43 -0.20 8.17
C SER A 170 14.03 0.81 7.20
N LYS A 171 13.62 2.08 7.24
CA LYS A 171 14.13 3.13 6.35
C LYS A 171 15.60 3.46 6.63
N ALA A 172 16.03 3.42 7.89
CA ALA A 172 17.44 3.60 8.24
C ALA A 172 18.33 2.50 7.63
N LEU A 173 17.87 1.24 7.66
CA LEU A 173 18.58 0.12 7.04
C LEU A 173 18.53 0.19 5.51
N LEU A 174 17.35 0.44 4.93
CA LEU A 174 17.14 0.60 3.49
C LEU A 174 18.04 1.68 2.89
N HIS A 175 18.09 2.86 3.51
CA HIS A 175 18.98 3.94 3.06
C HIS A 175 20.45 3.49 3.10
N THR A 176 20.87 2.82 4.18
CA THR A 176 22.26 2.37 4.33
C THR A 176 22.64 1.36 3.24
N VAL A 177 21.77 0.40 2.94
CA VAL A 177 22.05 -0.59 1.90
C VAL A 177 21.93 -0.01 0.49
N ALA A 178 21.05 0.97 0.26
CA ALA A 178 20.95 1.67 -1.01
C ALA A 178 22.25 2.41 -1.35
N VAL A 179 22.83 3.14 -0.38
CA VAL A 179 24.14 3.80 -0.54
C VAL A 179 25.25 2.78 -0.81
N TYR A 180 25.20 1.61 -0.15
CA TYR A 180 26.16 0.53 -0.39
C TYR A 180 26.07 -0.03 -1.81
N GLU A 181 24.86 -0.26 -2.32
CA GLU A 181 24.65 -0.76 -3.69
C GLU A 181 24.97 0.31 -4.74
N GLU A 182 24.66 1.58 -4.48
CA GLU A 182 25.06 2.70 -5.34
C GLU A 182 26.58 2.83 -5.43
N ALA A 183 27.29 2.69 -4.30
CA ALA A 183 28.76 2.69 -4.31
C ALA A 183 29.33 1.57 -5.20
N LYS A 184 28.68 0.41 -5.27
CA LYS A 184 29.08 -0.67 -6.19
C LYS A 184 28.79 -0.32 -7.64
N SER A 185 27.64 0.30 -7.93
CA SER A 185 27.23 0.63 -9.30
C SER A 185 28.16 1.66 -9.94
N LEU A 186 28.76 2.56 -9.16
CA LEU A 186 29.76 3.56 -9.62
C LEU A 186 30.96 2.96 -10.37
N ALA A 187 31.22 1.65 -10.25
CA ALA A 187 32.25 0.97 -11.02
C ALA A 187 32.05 1.12 -12.54
N THR A 188 30.80 1.19 -13.02
CA THR A 188 30.48 1.44 -14.44
C THR A 188 30.79 2.87 -14.86
N HIS A 189 30.81 3.81 -13.91
CA HIS A 189 31.21 5.21 -14.11
C HIS A 189 32.74 5.40 -13.98
N GLY A 190 33.49 4.32 -13.79
CA GLY A 190 34.95 4.35 -13.64
C GLY A 190 35.45 4.59 -12.21
N ILE A 191 34.57 4.68 -11.21
CA ILE A 191 34.94 4.84 -9.79
C ILE A 191 34.79 3.50 -9.10
N LYS A 192 35.91 2.89 -8.70
CA LYS A 192 35.92 1.55 -8.10
C LYS A 192 36.26 1.61 -6.62
N PHE A 193 35.37 1.09 -5.80
CA PHE A 193 35.63 0.80 -4.40
C PHE A 193 36.08 -0.65 -4.22
N GLY A 194 36.79 -0.95 -3.13
CA GLY A 194 37.03 -2.33 -2.71
C GLY A 194 35.75 -2.98 -2.17
N GLU A 195 35.79 -4.29 -1.89
CA GLU A 195 34.69 -4.95 -1.19
C GLU A 195 34.50 -4.37 0.21
N ALA A 196 33.25 -4.05 0.56
CA ALA A 196 32.95 -3.53 1.88
C ALA A 196 33.05 -4.64 2.94
N GLN A 197 33.69 -4.31 4.05
CA GLN A 197 33.64 -5.12 5.26
C GLN A 197 32.40 -4.73 6.06
N ILE A 198 31.47 -5.67 6.20
CA ILE A 198 30.18 -5.43 6.86
C ILE A 198 30.28 -5.88 8.32
N ASP A 199 30.17 -4.91 9.23
CA ASP A 199 29.97 -5.14 10.66
C ASP A 199 28.47 -5.02 10.99
N ILE A 200 27.83 -6.16 11.22
CA ILE A 200 26.39 -6.24 11.50
C ILE A 200 26.04 -5.64 12.86
N ASP A 201 26.93 -5.74 13.84
CA ASP A 201 26.69 -5.20 15.18
C ASP A 201 26.74 -3.67 15.13
N ALA A 202 27.72 -3.09 14.43
CA ALA A 202 27.80 -1.65 14.19
C ALA A 202 26.58 -1.11 13.40
N LEU A 203 26.11 -1.84 12.39
CA LEU A 203 24.91 -1.49 11.63
C LEU A 203 23.65 -1.51 12.52
N ARG A 204 23.51 -2.53 13.37
CA ARG A 204 22.42 -2.65 14.34
C ARG A 204 22.45 -1.50 15.34
N ASP A 205 23.62 -1.14 15.84
CA ASP A 205 23.82 -0.06 16.80
C ASP A 205 23.51 1.31 16.19
N TYR A 206 23.91 1.56 14.93
CA TYR A 206 23.50 2.76 14.20
C TYR A 206 21.98 2.88 14.13
N LYS A 207 21.28 1.83 13.69
CA LYS A 207 19.82 1.78 13.65
C LYS A 207 19.22 2.06 15.04
N ASN A 208 19.72 1.40 16.08
CA ASN A 208 19.26 1.61 17.47
C ASN A 208 19.50 3.04 17.97
N LYS A 209 20.60 3.68 17.57
CA LYS A 209 20.91 5.08 17.91
C LYS A 209 19.91 6.05 17.27
N VAL A 210 19.47 5.80 16.04
CA VAL A 210 18.42 6.60 15.38
C VAL A 210 17.10 6.49 16.17
N ILE A 211 16.69 5.27 16.54
CA ILE A 211 15.50 5.04 17.37
C ILE A 211 15.64 5.75 18.73
N GLY A 212 16.78 5.59 19.41
CA GLY A 212 17.05 6.19 20.71
C GLY A 212 16.98 7.72 20.70
N LYS A 213 17.52 8.36 19.66
CA LYS A 213 17.44 9.82 19.48
C LYS A 213 15.98 10.30 19.37
N LEU A 214 15.18 9.63 18.54
CA LEU A 214 13.80 10.02 18.27
C LEU A 214 12.87 9.72 19.45
N THR A 215 13.02 8.55 20.08
CA THR A 215 12.23 8.19 21.28
C THR A 215 12.55 9.11 22.46
N GLY A 216 13.84 9.47 22.66
CA GLY A 216 14.24 10.49 23.62
C GLY A 216 13.64 11.87 23.33
N GLY A 217 13.59 12.26 22.05
CA GLY A 217 12.90 13.48 21.61
C GLY A 217 11.40 13.48 21.94
N LEU A 218 10.69 12.38 21.65
CA LEU A 218 9.27 12.23 21.99
C LEU A 218 9.04 12.33 23.51
N ALA A 219 9.88 11.69 24.32
CA ALA A 219 9.79 11.78 25.79
C ALA A 219 10.00 13.22 26.28
N GLY A 220 10.97 13.94 25.69
CA GLY A 220 11.18 15.37 25.96
C GLY A 220 9.97 16.23 25.59
N MET A 221 9.36 15.97 24.44
CA MET A 221 8.15 16.69 23.98
C MET A 221 6.93 16.41 24.85
N ALA A 222 6.71 15.16 25.28
CA ALA A 222 5.64 14.81 26.21
C ALA A 222 5.79 15.57 27.53
N LYS A 223 7.01 15.62 28.06
CA LYS A 223 7.34 16.39 29.27
C LYS A 223 7.11 17.88 29.08
N GLY A 224 7.56 18.46 27.96
CA GLY A 224 7.37 19.88 27.64
C GLY A 224 5.90 20.30 27.57
N ARG A 225 5.04 19.39 27.08
CA ARG A 225 3.59 19.56 27.02
C ARG A 225 2.84 19.16 28.30
N LYS A 226 3.55 18.71 29.34
CA LYS A 226 2.97 18.23 30.60
C LYS A 226 1.99 17.06 30.42
N VAL A 227 2.20 16.24 29.39
CA VAL A 227 1.43 15.00 29.18
C VAL A 227 1.89 13.97 30.21
N GLN A 228 0.95 13.41 30.98
CA GLN A 228 1.23 12.35 31.93
C GLN A 228 1.39 11.01 31.20
N VAL A 229 2.62 10.56 31.01
CA VAL A 229 2.88 9.22 30.45
C VAL A 229 2.74 8.18 31.57
N VAL A 230 1.85 7.19 31.39
CA VAL A 230 1.62 6.10 32.33
C VAL A 230 2.02 4.79 31.66
N VAL A 231 3.06 4.14 32.19
CA VAL A 231 3.59 2.91 31.61
C VAL A 231 2.84 1.70 32.17
N GLY A 232 2.12 0.98 31.30
CA GLY A 232 1.41 -0.25 31.64
C GLY A 232 0.35 -0.64 30.63
N ASN A 233 -0.24 -1.83 30.82
CA ASN A 233 -1.31 -2.35 29.98
C ASN A 233 -2.65 -1.74 30.40
N GLY A 234 -3.26 -0.95 29.52
CA GLY A 234 -4.58 -0.34 29.75
C GLY A 234 -5.74 -1.25 29.33
N GLN A 235 -6.72 -1.42 30.21
CA GLN A 235 -7.97 -2.13 29.96
C GLN A 235 -9.15 -1.29 30.44
N PHE A 236 -10.16 -1.07 29.60
CA PHE A 236 -11.37 -0.37 30.03
C PHE A 236 -12.08 -1.16 31.13
N LEU A 237 -12.54 -0.44 32.16
CA LEU A 237 -13.36 -1.00 33.22
C LEU A 237 -14.85 -0.69 33.00
N ASP A 238 -15.13 0.49 32.46
CA ASP A 238 -16.44 1.02 32.11
C ASP A 238 -16.28 2.19 31.10
N PRO A 239 -17.35 2.94 30.73
CA PRO A 239 -17.24 4.04 29.76
C PRO A 239 -16.37 5.23 30.18
N ASN A 240 -15.92 5.34 31.43
CA ASN A 240 -15.20 6.50 31.96
C ASN A 240 -13.95 6.15 32.78
N HIS A 241 -13.60 4.86 32.90
CA HIS A 241 -12.45 4.40 33.66
C HIS A 241 -11.61 3.38 32.88
N ILE A 242 -10.29 3.53 32.97
CA ILE A 242 -9.32 2.54 32.51
C ILE A 242 -8.47 2.05 33.69
N GLU A 243 -8.22 0.75 33.77
CA GLU A 243 -7.19 0.18 34.66
C GLU A 243 -5.89 0.04 33.87
N VAL A 244 -4.80 0.56 34.42
CA VAL A 244 -3.45 0.40 33.88
C VAL A 244 -2.68 -0.53 34.80
N THR A 245 -2.29 -1.70 34.27
CA THR A 245 -1.44 -2.66 34.99
C THR A 245 0.02 -2.48 34.54
N ALA A 246 0.89 -2.04 35.45
CA ALA A 246 2.32 -1.91 35.22
C ALA A 246 3.03 -3.28 35.15
N ASN A 247 4.29 -3.31 34.70
CA ASN A 247 5.06 -4.54 34.54
C ASN A 247 5.32 -5.28 35.86
N ASP A 248 5.30 -4.57 36.99
CA ASP A 248 5.45 -5.15 38.34
C ASP A 248 4.11 -5.65 38.92
N GLY A 249 3.02 -5.57 38.15
CA GLY A 249 1.68 -5.95 38.55
C GLY A 249 0.89 -4.86 39.30
N THR A 250 1.50 -3.70 39.57
CA THR A 250 0.81 -2.57 40.20
C THR A 250 -0.30 -2.07 39.29
N LYS A 251 -1.47 -1.82 39.87
CA LYS A 251 -2.66 -1.35 39.16
C LYS A 251 -2.95 0.11 39.51
N LYS A 252 -3.41 0.85 38.51
CA LYS A 252 -3.87 2.23 38.65
C LYS A 252 -5.14 2.45 37.85
N VAL A 253 -6.16 3.03 38.45
CA VAL A 253 -7.40 3.39 37.78
C VAL A 253 -7.39 4.87 37.43
N ILE A 254 -7.59 5.19 36.15
CA ILE A 254 -7.66 6.57 35.65
C ILE A 254 -9.08 6.85 35.16
N LYS A 255 -9.71 7.87 35.74
CA LYS A 255 -10.97 8.42 35.25
C LYS A 255 -10.72 9.44 34.14
N PHE A 256 -11.55 9.45 33.11
CA PHE A 256 -11.42 10.37 31.97
C PHE A 256 -12.74 11.02 31.55
N GLY A 257 -12.63 12.25 31.03
CA GLY A 257 -13.74 12.92 30.33
C GLY A 257 -13.99 12.31 28.95
N SER A 258 -12.94 12.26 28.12
CA SER A 258 -12.92 11.62 26.81
C SER A 258 -11.77 10.62 26.70
N ALA A 259 -11.90 9.63 25.82
CA ALA A 259 -10.81 8.69 25.52
C ALA A 259 -10.52 8.61 24.02
N ILE A 260 -9.26 8.49 23.64
CA ILE A 260 -8.81 8.21 22.28
C ILE A 260 -8.09 6.86 22.27
N ILE A 261 -8.67 5.89 21.57
CA ILE A 261 -8.12 4.54 21.41
C ILE A 261 -7.14 4.54 20.23
N ALA A 262 -5.85 4.37 20.52
CA ALA A 262 -4.76 4.32 19.55
C ALA A 262 -3.88 3.05 19.73
N ALA A 263 -4.50 1.93 20.13
CA ALA A 263 -3.82 0.67 20.45
C ALA A 263 -3.29 -0.11 19.22
N GLY A 264 -3.43 0.45 18.03
CA GLY A 264 -2.77 0.00 16.81
C GLY A 264 -3.11 -1.43 16.38
N SER A 265 -2.13 -2.07 15.75
CA SER A 265 -2.18 -3.42 15.21
C SER A 265 -0.98 -4.26 15.64
N GLN A 266 -0.94 -5.53 15.23
CA GLN A 266 0.17 -6.45 15.44
C GLN A 266 0.36 -7.37 14.23
N SER A 267 1.53 -7.99 14.09
CA SER A 267 1.80 -9.00 13.07
C SER A 267 0.76 -10.14 13.15
N VAL A 268 0.21 -10.56 12.02
CA VAL A 268 -0.55 -11.82 11.96
C VAL A 268 0.40 -12.96 12.27
N LYS A 269 -0.06 -14.00 12.97
CA LYS A 269 0.69 -15.25 13.19
C LYS A 269 0.02 -16.37 12.41
N LEU A 270 0.79 -17.11 11.61
CA LEU A 270 0.31 -18.29 10.91
C LEU A 270 0.44 -19.50 11.83
N PRO A 271 -0.67 -20.12 12.27
CA PRO A 271 -0.63 -21.16 13.31
C PRO A 271 0.19 -22.41 12.96
N PHE A 272 0.40 -22.67 11.67
CA PHE A 272 1.14 -23.85 11.19
C PHE A 272 2.65 -23.65 11.15
N LEU A 273 3.16 -22.41 11.28
CA LEU A 273 4.60 -22.17 11.33
C LEU A 273 5.14 -22.58 12.71
N PRO A 274 6.33 -23.21 12.78
CA PRO A 274 6.89 -23.64 14.06
C PRO A 274 7.32 -22.44 14.92
N ASP A 275 7.25 -22.62 16.24
CA ASP A 275 7.84 -21.69 17.20
C ASP A 275 9.36 -21.92 17.27
N ASP A 276 10.09 -21.27 16.37
CA ASP A 276 11.54 -21.39 16.23
C ASP A 276 12.16 -19.99 16.07
N PRO A 277 13.34 -19.69 16.66
CA PRO A 277 13.99 -18.38 16.54
C PRO A 277 14.34 -17.96 15.09
N ARG A 278 14.34 -18.91 14.14
CA ARG A 278 14.54 -18.65 12.71
C ARG A 278 13.26 -18.31 11.96
N VAL A 279 12.09 -18.43 12.60
CA VAL A 279 10.81 -17.94 12.10
C VAL A 279 10.51 -16.61 12.79
N VAL A 280 10.64 -15.52 12.04
CA VAL A 280 10.54 -14.16 12.56
C VAL A 280 9.40 -13.40 11.93
N ASP A 281 8.87 -12.42 12.65
CA ASP A 281 8.08 -11.35 12.05
C ASP A 281 8.99 -10.17 11.68
N SER A 282 8.39 -9.04 11.29
CA SER A 282 9.15 -7.83 10.95
C SER A 282 10.02 -7.30 12.10
N THR A 283 9.60 -7.50 13.36
CA THR A 283 10.39 -7.07 14.52
C THR A 283 11.66 -7.90 14.63
N GLY A 284 11.53 -9.22 14.55
CA GLY A 284 12.69 -10.13 14.57
C GLY A 284 13.63 -9.90 13.38
N ALA A 285 13.10 -9.58 12.20
CA ALA A 285 13.92 -9.20 11.05
C ALA A 285 14.71 -7.89 11.29
N LEU A 286 14.12 -6.89 11.96
CA LEU A 286 14.77 -5.61 12.29
C LEU A 286 15.78 -5.70 13.44
N GLU A 287 15.78 -6.80 14.21
CA GLU A 287 16.83 -7.09 15.19
C GLU A 287 18.17 -7.37 14.50
N LEU A 288 18.15 -7.82 13.24
CA LEU A 288 19.34 -8.04 12.41
C LEU A 288 20.40 -8.88 13.13
N LYS A 289 20.00 -10.02 13.70
CA LYS A 289 20.89 -10.90 14.50
C LYS A 289 22.04 -11.48 13.69
N SER A 290 21.79 -11.80 12.43
CA SER A 290 22.74 -12.37 11.48
C SER A 290 22.23 -12.18 10.06
N VAL A 291 23.10 -12.36 9.06
CA VAL A 291 22.69 -12.44 7.64
C VAL A 291 22.54 -13.92 7.24
N PRO A 292 21.32 -14.40 6.94
CA PRO A 292 21.09 -15.76 6.46
C PRO A 292 21.67 -15.95 5.04
N LYS A 293 22.01 -17.18 4.65
CA LYS A 293 22.38 -17.46 3.25
C LYS A 293 21.14 -17.53 2.36
N ARG A 294 20.08 -18.17 2.84
CA ARG A 294 18.76 -18.22 2.21
C ARG A 294 17.67 -17.76 3.17
N MET A 295 16.84 -16.85 2.71
CA MET A 295 15.70 -16.30 3.45
C MET A 295 14.41 -16.49 2.66
N LEU A 296 13.38 -17.03 3.31
CA LEU A 296 12.02 -17.07 2.77
C LEU A 296 11.23 -15.88 3.28
N ILE A 297 10.48 -15.23 2.39
CA ILE A 297 9.51 -14.19 2.72
C ILE A 297 8.11 -14.76 2.44
N VAL A 298 7.31 -14.92 3.49
CA VAL A 298 5.91 -15.36 3.40
C VAL A 298 5.02 -14.14 3.36
N GLY A 299 4.49 -13.83 2.17
CA GLY A 299 3.70 -12.62 1.86
C GLY A 299 4.48 -11.63 1.00
N GLY A 300 3.91 -11.29 -0.16
CA GLY A 300 4.46 -10.38 -1.17
C GLY A 300 4.12 -8.91 -0.95
N GLY A 301 3.82 -8.52 0.29
CA GLY A 301 3.51 -7.13 0.66
C GLY A 301 4.76 -6.27 0.89
N ILE A 302 4.55 -4.95 0.97
CA ILE A 302 5.61 -3.94 1.11
C ILE A 302 6.63 -4.29 2.21
N ILE A 303 6.16 -4.63 3.42
CA ILE A 303 7.04 -4.90 4.57
C ILE A 303 8.01 -6.05 4.28
N GLY A 304 7.52 -7.14 3.67
CA GLY A 304 8.33 -8.30 3.33
C GLY A 304 9.41 -7.93 2.30
N LEU A 305 9.03 -7.18 1.27
CA LEU A 305 9.92 -6.79 0.18
C LEU A 305 10.96 -5.73 0.60
N GLU A 306 10.60 -4.80 1.48
CA GLU A 306 11.54 -3.87 2.13
C GLU A 306 12.61 -4.65 2.91
N MET A 307 12.18 -5.61 3.75
CA MET A 307 13.13 -6.44 4.50
C MET A 307 13.96 -7.34 3.59
N GLY A 308 13.37 -7.93 2.56
CA GLY A 308 14.08 -8.67 1.53
C GLY A 308 15.19 -7.83 0.90
N THR A 309 14.90 -6.59 0.53
CA THR A 309 15.88 -5.65 -0.05
C THR A 309 17.09 -5.47 0.88
N VAL A 310 16.85 -5.22 2.18
CA VAL A 310 17.92 -5.09 3.19
C VAL A 310 18.76 -6.36 3.29
N TYR A 311 18.11 -7.51 3.47
CA TYR A 311 18.83 -8.78 3.68
C TYR A 311 19.58 -9.24 2.42
N SER A 312 19.00 -9.01 1.24
CA SER A 312 19.65 -9.34 -0.03
C SER A 312 20.87 -8.50 -0.30
N ALA A 313 20.80 -7.19 -0.07
CA ALA A 313 21.94 -6.30 -0.20
C ALA A 313 23.09 -6.72 0.74
N LEU A 314 22.77 -7.22 1.94
CA LEU A 314 23.75 -7.74 2.90
C LEU A 314 24.28 -9.14 2.54
N GLY A 315 23.72 -9.82 1.53
CA GLY A 315 24.24 -11.07 0.98
C GLY A 315 23.27 -12.26 0.97
N ALA A 316 22.04 -12.12 1.47
CA ALA A 316 21.06 -13.21 1.46
C ALA A 316 20.51 -13.47 0.06
N ARG A 317 20.27 -14.74 -0.28
CA ARG A 317 19.40 -15.14 -1.39
C ARG A 317 17.97 -15.25 -0.91
N LEU A 318 17.03 -14.74 -1.69
CA LEU A 318 15.63 -14.64 -1.28
C LEU A 318 14.75 -15.62 -2.06
N ASP A 319 13.76 -16.18 -1.38
CA ASP A 319 12.53 -16.63 -2.02
C ASP A 319 11.37 -15.82 -1.45
N VAL A 320 10.36 -15.55 -2.28
CA VAL A 320 9.09 -14.97 -1.82
C VAL A 320 7.93 -15.84 -2.25
N VAL A 321 6.98 -16.05 -1.35
CA VAL A 321 5.73 -16.76 -1.62
C VAL A 321 4.54 -15.84 -1.37
N GLU A 322 3.63 -15.78 -2.33
CA GLU A 322 2.42 -14.97 -2.30
C GLU A 322 1.25 -15.78 -2.88
N MET A 323 0.11 -15.74 -2.20
CA MET A 323 -1.10 -16.44 -2.64
C MET A 323 -1.81 -15.72 -3.77
N GLN A 324 -1.59 -14.41 -3.90
CA GLN A 324 -2.16 -13.57 -4.95
C GLN A 324 -1.39 -13.68 -6.27
N THR A 325 -1.98 -13.13 -7.33
CA THR A 325 -1.43 -13.11 -8.69
C THR A 325 -0.23 -12.17 -8.87
N GLY A 326 0.13 -11.40 -7.85
CA GLY A 326 1.24 -10.45 -7.94
C GLY A 326 1.67 -9.89 -6.59
N LEU A 327 2.82 -9.23 -6.61
CA LEU A 327 3.41 -8.56 -5.46
C LEU A 327 2.80 -7.17 -5.24
N MET A 328 3.02 -6.60 -4.05
CA MET A 328 2.55 -5.27 -3.64
C MET A 328 1.08 -5.03 -4.01
N PRO A 329 0.14 -5.81 -3.45
CA PRO A 329 -1.27 -5.66 -3.77
C PRO A 329 -1.75 -4.24 -3.47
N GLY A 330 -2.53 -3.68 -4.39
CA GLY A 330 -3.02 -2.30 -4.34
C GLY A 330 -2.22 -1.29 -5.19
N ALA A 331 -0.97 -1.59 -5.55
CA ALA A 331 -0.25 -0.82 -6.57
C ALA A 331 -0.64 -1.31 -7.97
N ASP A 332 -0.64 -0.43 -8.97
CA ASP A 332 -0.86 -0.85 -10.36
C ASP A 332 0.25 -1.81 -10.85
N ARG A 333 -0.12 -2.72 -11.74
CA ARG A 333 0.81 -3.76 -12.22
C ARG A 333 1.99 -3.20 -13.03
N ASP A 334 1.81 -2.08 -13.72
CA ASP A 334 2.88 -1.45 -14.51
C ASP A 334 4.02 -0.91 -13.63
N VAL A 335 3.71 -0.28 -12.49
CA VAL A 335 4.74 0.18 -11.54
C VAL A 335 5.45 -1.01 -10.87
N VAL A 336 4.70 -2.08 -10.54
CA VAL A 336 5.28 -3.29 -9.93
C VAL A 336 6.20 -4.04 -10.90
N LYS A 337 5.85 -4.12 -12.19
CA LYS A 337 6.68 -4.78 -13.22
C LYS A 337 8.08 -4.17 -13.33
N VAL A 338 8.22 -2.84 -13.21
CA VAL A 338 9.54 -2.18 -13.21
C VAL A 338 10.37 -2.63 -12.01
N TRP A 339 9.77 -2.65 -10.81
CA TRP A 339 10.44 -3.14 -9.60
C TRP A 339 10.82 -4.62 -9.71
N GLU A 340 9.93 -5.48 -10.22
CA GLU A 340 10.18 -6.91 -10.38
C GLU A 340 11.38 -7.16 -11.29
N LYS A 341 11.46 -6.44 -12.43
CA LYS A 341 12.59 -6.54 -13.36
C LYS A 341 13.91 -6.15 -12.71
N MET A 342 13.93 -5.05 -11.97
CA MET A 342 15.14 -4.56 -11.28
C MET A 342 15.59 -5.49 -10.16
N ASN A 343 14.65 -6.10 -9.44
CA ASN A 343 14.94 -6.89 -8.24
C ASN A 343 15.02 -8.39 -8.50
N LYS A 344 14.72 -8.87 -9.71
CA LYS A 344 14.77 -10.30 -10.07
C LYS A 344 16.07 -10.98 -9.66
N HIS A 345 17.19 -10.28 -9.81
CA HIS A 345 18.50 -10.81 -9.46
C HIS A 345 18.65 -11.18 -7.97
N ARG A 346 17.82 -10.62 -7.07
CA ARG A 346 17.85 -10.87 -5.62
C ARG A 346 17.21 -12.20 -5.21
N PHE A 347 16.29 -12.70 -6.04
CA PHE A 347 15.46 -13.86 -5.73
C PHE A 347 15.94 -15.10 -6.49
N ASP A 348 15.88 -16.26 -5.84
CA ASP A 348 15.96 -17.55 -6.53
C ASP A 348 14.57 -17.92 -7.07
N HIS A 349 13.50 -17.69 -6.29
CA HIS A 349 12.11 -17.89 -6.70
C HIS A 349 11.18 -16.76 -6.25
N MET A 350 10.29 -16.34 -7.17
CA MET A 350 9.10 -15.55 -6.87
C MET A 350 7.87 -16.42 -7.11
N MET A 351 7.32 -16.99 -6.04
CA MET A 351 6.23 -17.96 -6.08
C MET A 351 4.89 -17.25 -5.88
N LEU A 352 4.30 -16.77 -6.98
CA LEU A 352 2.95 -16.19 -7.02
C LEU A 352 1.90 -17.31 -7.13
N GLU A 353 0.65 -17.01 -6.76
CA GLU A 353 -0.46 -17.97 -6.73
C GLU A 353 -0.07 -19.28 -6.01
N THR A 354 0.73 -19.15 -4.95
CA THR A 354 1.34 -20.27 -4.24
C THR A 354 1.10 -20.14 -2.75
N SER A 355 0.71 -21.25 -2.12
CA SER A 355 0.46 -21.35 -0.69
C SER A 355 1.61 -22.06 0.01
N THR A 356 1.91 -21.64 1.23
CA THR A 356 2.76 -22.43 2.14
C THR A 356 1.88 -23.41 2.89
N VAL A 357 2.15 -24.71 2.79
CA VAL A 357 1.28 -25.76 3.36
C VAL A 357 1.87 -26.47 4.57
N ALA A 358 3.20 -26.49 4.69
CA ALA A 358 3.88 -27.03 5.85
C ALA A 358 5.19 -26.30 6.11
N ALA A 359 5.59 -26.22 7.38
CA ALA A 359 6.91 -25.77 7.79
C ALA A 359 7.39 -26.61 8.97
N GLU A 360 8.61 -27.13 8.87
CA GLU A 360 9.23 -27.97 9.90
C GLU A 360 10.59 -27.39 10.29
N ALA A 361 10.79 -27.16 11.58
CA ALA A 361 12.09 -26.78 12.10
C ALA A 361 12.98 -28.03 12.23
N ARG A 362 14.12 -28.04 11.53
CA ARG A 362 15.15 -29.07 11.64
C ARG A 362 16.46 -28.45 12.15
N GLU A 363 17.43 -29.28 12.48
CA GLU A 363 18.74 -28.82 12.96
C GLU A 363 19.42 -27.90 11.93
N ASP A 364 19.31 -28.25 10.64
CA ASP A 364 19.98 -27.55 9.54
C ASP A 364 19.19 -26.37 8.95
N GLY A 365 17.93 -26.15 9.33
CA GLY A 365 17.14 -25.03 8.82
C GLY A 365 15.62 -25.22 9.02
N ILE A 366 14.85 -24.27 8.48
CA ILE A 366 13.41 -24.39 8.36
C ILE A 366 13.07 -24.94 6.98
N TRP A 367 12.43 -26.11 6.97
CA TRP A 367 12.01 -26.78 5.75
C TRP A 367 10.55 -26.45 5.46
N VAL A 368 10.30 -25.86 4.30
CA VAL A 368 8.98 -25.32 3.95
C VAL A 368 8.47 -25.98 2.67
N THR A 369 7.22 -26.43 2.70
CA THR A 369 6.54 -27.05 1.56
C THR A 369 5.53 -26.07 0.98
N PHE A 370 5.50 -25.99 -0.34
CA PHE A 370 4.63 -25.10 -1.09
C PHE A 370 3.67 -25.87 -1.99
N GLU A 371 2.50 -25.30 -2.24
CA GLU A 371 1.53 -25.79 -3.23
C GLU A 371 1.12 -24.63 -4.14
N GLY A 372 1.22 -24.83 -5.45
CA GLY A 372 0.92 -23.81 -6.44
C GLY A 372 1.46 -24.18 -7.82
N LYS A 373 1.04 -23.46 -8.85
CA LYS A 373 1.39 -23.76 -10.24
C LYS A 373 2.91 -23.76 -10.49
N ASN A 374 3.63 -22.87 -9.80
CA ASN A 374 5.08 -22.68 -9.93
C ASN A 374 5.84 -23.05 -8.64
N ALA A 375 5.21 -23.80 -7.74
CA ALA A 375 5.82 -24.23 -6.50
C ALA A 375 6.88 -25.33 -6.75
N PRO A 376 8.05 -25.27 -6.10
CA PRO A 376 8.96 -26.41 -6.06
C PRO A 376 8.26 -27.66 -5.51
N ALA A 377 8.46 -28.81 -6.15
CA ALA A 377 7.83 -30.07 -5.73
C ALA A 377 8.35 -30.57 -4.37
N GLU A 378 9.64 -30.35 -4.10
CA GLU A 378 10.29 -30.78 -2.87
C GLU A 378 10.31 -29.65 -1.83
N PRO A 379 10.23 -29.98 -0.52
CA PRO A 379 10.40 -29.00 0.55
C PRO A 379 11.73 -28.24 0.43
N GLN A 380 11.68 -26.93 0.63
CA GLN A 380 12.84 -26.04 0.51
C GLN A 380 13.41 -25.67 1.88
N ARG A 381 14.74 -25.70 2.02
CA ARG A 381 15.46 -25.33 3.25
C ARG A 381 15.83 -23.85 3.26
N TYR A 382 15.48 -23.16 4.35
CA TYR A 382 15.82 -21.77 4.62
C TYR A 382 16.55 -21.60 5.97
N ASP A 383 17.46 -20.64 6.03
CA ASP A 383 18.13 -20.29 7.30
C ASP A 383 17.29 -19.32 8.14
N LEU A 384 16.42 -18.55 7.48
CA LEU A 384 15.48 -17.61 8.10
C LEU A 384 14.17 -17.57 7.31
N VAL A 385 13.04 -17.53 8.01
CA VAL A 385 11.71 -17.34 7.45
C VAL A 385 11.10 -16.07 8.02
N LEU A 386 10.82 -15.09 7.18
CA LEU A 386 10.08 -13.88 7.54
C LEU A 386 8.60 -14.06 7.23
N GLN A 387 7.78 -14.03 8.28
CA GLN A 387 6.34 -14.03 8.16
C GLN A 387 5.80 -12.59 8.02
N ALA A 388 5.40 -12.21 6.81
CA ALA A 388 4.98 -10.86 6.44
C ALA A 388 3.58 -10.81 5.77
N VAL A 389 2.67 -11.71 6.17
CA VAL A 389 1.31 -11.87 5.60
C VAL A 389 0.28 -10.80 6.02
N GLY A 390 0.73 -9.72 6.65
CA GLY A 390 -0.12 -8.62 7.09
C GLY A 390 -0.27 -8.49 8.61
N ARG A 391 -1.20 -7.62 9.01
CA ARG A 391 -1.36 -7.16 10.39
C ARG A 391 -2.82 -7.20 10.82
N SER A 392 -3.06 -7.53 12.10
CA SER A 392 -4.39 -7.56 12.71
C SER A 392 -4.55 -6.42 13.73
N PRO A 393 -5.69 -5.70 13.76
CA PRO A 393 -5.95 -4.65 14.74
C PRO A 393 -6.13 -5.22 16.16
N ASN A 394 -5.86 -4.38 17.19
CA ASN A 394 -5.87 -4.81 18.60
C ASN A 394 -7.19 -4.51 19.35
N GLY A 395 -8.30 -4.19 18.67
CA GLY A 395 -9.56 -3.76 19.31
C GLY A 395 -10.14 -4.74 20.33
N LYS A 396 -9.92 -6.05 20.14
CA LYS A 396 -10.37 -7.10 21.07
C LYS A 396 -9.48 -7.29 22.31
N LYS A 397 -8.43 -6.47 22.49
CA LYS A 397 -7.38 -6.67 23.51
C LYS A 397 -7.33 -5.58 24.59
N ILE A 398 -8.33 -4.70 24.63
CA ILE A 398 -8.33 -3.49 25.47
C ILE A 398 -9.56 -3.39 26.38
N GLY A 399 -10.41 -4.43 26.41
CA GLY A 399 -11.66 -4.42 27.17
C GLY A 399 -12.70 -3.43 26.64
N ALA A 400 -12.63 -3.06 25.36
CA ALA A 400 -13.49 -2.05 24.73
C ALA A 400 -15.00 -2.29 24.96
N GLU A 401 -15.41 -3.55 25.01
CA GLU A 401 -16.78 -3.97 25.27
C GLU A 401 -17.30 -3.49 26.64
N LYS A 402 -16.43 -3.40 27.65
CA LYS A 402 -16.79 -2.89 28.97
C LYS A 402 -17.11 -1.40 28.95
N ALA A 403 -16.53 -0.66 28.02
CA ALA A 403 -16.86 0.74 27.77
C ALA A 403 -18.09 0.92 26.84
N GLY A 404 -18.71 -0.17 26.37
CA GLY A 404 -19.81 -0.14 25.40
C GLY A 404 -19.36 0.09 23.95
N VAL A 405 -18.06 0.06 23.67
CA VAL A 405 -17.49 0.28 22.34
C VAL A 405 -17.65 -0.98 21.49
N GLN A 406 -18.18 -0.82 20.28
CA GLN A 406 -18.30 -1.88 19.29
C GLN A 406 -16.95 -2.21 18.66
N VAL A 407 -16.64 -3.50 18.59
CA VAL A 407 -15.46 -4.03 17.91
C VAL A 407 -15.94 -5.06 16.90
N THR A 408 -15.53 -4.92 15.64
CA THR A 408 -15.88 -5.85 14.57
C THR A 408 -15.27 -7.24 14.82
N ASP A 409 -15.76 -8.25 14.10
CA ASP A 409 -15.21 -9.60 14.17
C ASP A 409 -13.73 -9.68 13.80
N ARG A 410 -13.28 -8.80 12.89
CA ARG A 410 -11.88 -8.67 12.49
C ARG A 410 -11.02 -7.87 13.47
N GLY A 411 -11.62 -7.31 14.53
CA GLY A 411 -10.94 -6.58 15.59
C GLY A 411 -10.77 -5.08 15.37
N PHE A 412 -11.37 -4.53 14.31
CA PHE A 412 -11.40 -3.07 14.08
C PHE A 412 -12.48 -2.39 14.92
N ILE A 413 -12.28 -1.11 15.24
CA ILE A 413 -13.25 -0.22 15.90
C ILE A 413 -13.76 0.76 14.84
N PRO A 414 -15.00 0.63 14.35
CA PRO A 414 -15.57 1.58 13.40
C PRO A 414 -15.69 2.97 14.01
N VAL A 415 -15.42 3.99 13.20
CA VAL A 415 -15.56 5.40 13.60
C VAL A 415 -16.25 6.22 12.53
N ASP A 416 -16.83 7.35 12.93
CA ASP A 416 -17.31 8.38 12.01
C ASP A 416 -16.16 9.30 11.51
N LYS A 417 -16.49 10.29 10.67
CA LYS A 417 -15.51 11.27 10.16
C LYS A 417 -14.91 12.18 11.25
N GLN A 418 -15.47 12.20 12.46
CA GLN A 418 -14.93 12.91 13.61
C GLN A 418 -14.11 11.98 14.52
N GLN A 419 -13.83 10.77 14.04
CA GLN A 419 -13.14 9.70 14.75
C GLN A 419 -13.87 9.18 15.99
N ARG A 420 -15.17 9.46 16.13
CA ARG A 420 -15.99 8.96 17.24
C ARG A 420 -16.36 7.51 17.01
N THR A 421 -16.31 6.72 18.07
CA THR A 421 -16.91 5.38 18.10
C THR A 421 -18.43 5.49 18.25
N ASN A 422 -19.12 4.36 18.44
CA ASN A 422 -20.54 4.36 18.83
C ASN A 422 -20.80 4.97 20.23
N VAL A 423 -19.76 5.19 21.05
CA VAL A 423 -19.84 5.88 22.34
C VAL A 423 -19.33 7.32 22.16
N PRO A 424 -20.17 8.36 22.33
CA PRO A 424 -19.87 9.72 21.83
C PRO A 424 -18.59 10.39 22.35
N HIS A 425 -18.15 10.07 23.57
CA HIS A 425 -16.94 10.61 24.17
C HIS A 425 -15.72 9.69 24.06
N ILE A 426 -15.84 8.56 23.35
CA ILE A 426 -14.75 7.64 23.05
C ILE A 426 -14.48 7.64 21.55
N TYR A 427 -13.24 7.90 21.21
CA TYR A 427 -12.71 8.03 19.86
C TYR A 427 -11.75 6.88 19.57
N ALA A 428 -11.50 6.59 18.30
CA ALA A 428 -10.45 5.65 17.90
C ALA A 428 -9.73 6.12 16.63
N ILE A 429 -8.44 5.83 16.51
CA ILE A 429 -7.57 6.32 15.43
C ILE A 429 -6.48 5.30 15.03
N GLY A 430 -5.95 5.44 13.83
CA GLY A 430 -4.83 4.69 13.28
C GLY A 430 -5.19 3.31 12.77
N ASP A 431 -4.29 2.34 12.94
CA ASP A 431 -4.50 0.98 12.41
C ASP A 431 -5.75 0.29 12.99
N ILE A 432 -6.18 0.67 14.18
CA ILE A 432 -7.28 0.02 14.88
C ILE A 432 -8.64 0.34 14.27
N VAL A 433 -8.75 1.41 13.47
CA VAL A 433 -10.03 1.83 12.86
C VAL A 433 -10.22 1.34 11.43
N GLY A 434 -9.15 0.99 10.73
CA GLY A 434 -9.26 0.48 9.36
C GLY A 434 -8.02 0.63 8.51
N GLN A 435 -8.12 0.16 7.27
CA GLN A 435 -7.12 0.34 6.23
C GLN A 435 -7.18 1.77 5.64
N PRO A 436 -6.09 2.26 5.04
CA PRO A 436 -4.74 1.69 5.06
C PRO A 436 -4.07 1.88 6.43
N MET A 437 -3.34 0.86 6.92
CA MET A 437 -2.58 0.92 8.18
C MET A 437 -1.27 1.69 8.00
N LEU A 438 -1.36 3.02 7.97
CA LEU A 438 -0.25 3.93 7.68
C LEU A 438 -0.08 5.00 8.78
N ALA A 439 1.17 5.34 9.08
CA ALA A 439 1.51 6.26 10.17
C ALA A 439 0.98 7.68 9.93
N HIS A 440 1.09 8.20 8.71
CA HIS A 440 0.57 9.53 8.33
C HIS A 440 -0.96 9.58 8.38
N LYS A 441 -1.67 8.50 8.04
CA LYS A 441 -3.11 8.43 8.29
C LYS A 441 -3.41 8.58 9.78
N ALA A 442 -2.74 7.78 10.61
CA ALA A 442 -2.94 7.78 12.06
C ALA A 442 -2.67 9.16 12.69
N GLU A 443 -1.66 9.88 12.22
CA GLU A 443 -1.35 11.25 12.65
C GLU A 443 -2.46 12.25 12.30
N HIS A 444 -2.96 12.24 11.07
CA HIS A 444 -4.03 13.16 10.67
C HIS A 444 -5.35 12.86 11.39
N GLU A 445 -5.71 11.57 11.54
CA GLU A 445 -6.87 11.15 12.35
C GLU A 445 -6.72 11.61 13.82
N ALA A 446 -5.49 11.62 14.35
CA ALA A 446 -5.19 12.04 15.71
C ALA A 446 -5.50 13.52 15.98
N HIS A 447 -5.11 14.38 15.04
CA HIS A 447 -5.38 15.81 15.14
C HIS A 447 -6.89 16.09 15.16
N VAL A 448 -7.63 15.45 14.25
CA VAL A 448 -9.10 15.54 14.19
C VAL A 448 -9.73 15.14 15.52
N ALA A 449 -9.37 13.97 16.07
CA ALA A 449 -9.94 13.49 17.32
C ALA A 449 -9.67 14.45 18.50
N ALA A 450 -8.45 14.96 18.61
CA ALA A 450 -8.07 15.92 19.66
C ALA A 450 -8.84 17.25 19.54
N GLU A 451 -8.99 17.77 18.32
CA GLU A 451 -9.71 19.00 18.01
C GLU A 451 -11.21 18.88 18.30
N VAL A 452 -11.82 17.76 17.92
CA VAL A 452 -13.24 17.49 18.21
C VAL A 452 -13.49 17.43 19.71
N ILE A 453 -12.59 16.82 20.49
CA ILE A 453 -12.69 16.79 21.94
C ILE A 453 -12.57 18.20 22.54
N ALA A 454 -11.74 19.07 21.97
CA ALA A 454 -11.62 20.47 22.39
C ALA A 454 -12.80 21.36 21.94
N GLY A 455 -13.76 20.80 21.18
CA GLY A 455 -14.97 21.50 20.73
C GLY A 455 -14.84 22.15 19.35
N GLU A 456 -13.77 21.88 18.61
CA GLU A 456 -13.60 22.35 17.23
C GLU A 456 -14.44 21.51 16.25
N LYS A 457 -14.85 22.13 15.14
CA LYS A 457 -15.58 21.45 14.05
C LYS A 457 -14.61 20.81 13.06
N SER A 458 -13.87 19.81 13.53
CA SER A 458 -12.88 19.08 12.73
C SER A 458 -13.44 17.77 12.19
N PHE A 459 -13.00 17.38 10.99
CA PHE A 459 -13.40 16.17 10.27
C PHE A 459 -12.22 15.60 9.49
N PHE A 460 -12.06 14.28 9.50
CA PHE A 460 -11.15 13.57 8.62
C PHE A 460 -11.79 13.41 7.24
N ASP A 461 -11.52 14.37 6.37
CA ASP A 461 -12.03 14.43 4.99
C ASP A 461 -10.88 14.45 3.98
N ALA A 462 -9.89 13.57 4.18
CA ALA A 462 -8.82 13.37 3.22
C ALA A 462 -9.38 12.63 1.99
N ARG A 463 -9.32 13.24 0.81
CA ARG A 463 -9.70 12.56 -0.45
C ARG A 463 -8.72 11.45 -0.77
N VAL A 464 -7.46 11.64 -0.42
CA VAL A 464 -6.39 10.70 -0.74
C VAL A 464 -5.41 10.51 0.40
N ILE A 465 -4.87 9.30 0.48
CA ILE A 465 -3.80 8.92 1.39
C ILE A 465 -2.72 8.23 0.53
N PRO A 466 -1.49 8.76 0.45
CA PRO A 466 -0.44 8.16 -0.36
C PRO A 466 0.06 6.86 0.27
N SER A 467 0.52 5.94 -0.57
CA SER A 467 1.20 4.70 -0.18
C SER A 467 2.56 4.64 -0.84
N VAL A 468 3.57 4.17 -0.10
CA VAL A 468 4.95 4.09 -0.58
C VAL A 468 5.58 2.77 -0.13
N ALA A 469 6.14 2.03 -1.10
CA ALA A 469 7.10 0.97 -0.88
C ALA A 469 8.51 1.54 -1.05
N TYR A 470 9.29 1.57 0.04
CA TYR A 470 10.65 2.12 0.06
C TYR A 470 11.69 1.08 -0.39
N THR A 471 11.34 0.27 -1.38
CA THR A 471 12.26 -0.65 -2.07
C THR A 471 13.20 0.11 -2.99
N ASP A 472 14.06 -0.59 -3.73
CA ASP A 472 14.88 0.03 -4.78
C ASP A 472 14.59 -0.60 -6.16
N PRO A 473 13.98 0.12 -7.12
CA PRO A 473 13.43 1.47 -6.99
C PRO A 473 12.24 1.54 -6.03
N GLU A 474 11.94 2.75 -5.54
CA GLU A 474 10.73 3.00 -4.75
C GLU A 474 9.49 2.90 -5.64
N ILE A 475 8.36 2.51 -5.06
CA ILE A 475 7.04 2.60 -5.69
C ILE A 475 6.15 3.47 -4.81
N ALA A 476 5.64 4.56 -5.34
CA ALA A 476 4.72 5.45 -4.65
C ALA A 476 3.45 5.65 -5.46
N TRP A 477 2.29 5.66 -4.81
CA TRP A 477 1.01 5.94 -5.48
C TRP A 477 0.04 6.65 -4.55
N VAL A 478 -0.94 7.32 -5.15
CA VAL A 478 -1.97 8.08 -4.45
C VAL A 478 -3.26 8.11 -5.27
N GLY A 479 -4.41 8.12 -4.59
CA GLY A 479 -5.71 8.19 -5.23
C GLY A 479 -6.12 6.90 -5.94
N LEU A 480 -6.92 7.06 -7.00
CA LEU A 480 -7.42 5.98 -7.83
C LEU A 480 -6.25 5.34 -8.61
N THR A 481 -6.24 4.01 -8.71
CA THR A 481 -5.31 3.27 -9.57
C THR A 481 -6.02 2.86 -10.86
N GLU A 482 -5.28 2.47 -11.91
CA GLU A 482 -5.91 1.97 -13.14
C GLU A 482 -6.75 0.72 -12.88
N ASP A 483 -6.24 -0.21 -12.07
CA ASP A 483 -6.95 -1.43 -11.71
C ASP A 483 -8.26 -1.12 -10.95
N GLN A 484 -8.24 -0.13 -10.06
CA GLN A 484 -9.43 0.29 -9.32
C GLN A 484 -10.41 1.06 -10.22
N ALA A 485 -9.92 1.94 -11.10
CA ALA A 485 -10.74 2.66 -12.08
C ALA A 485 -11.52 1.69 -12.99
N LYS A 486 -10.82 0.67 -13.53
CA LYS A 486 -11.43 -0.38 -14.34
C LYS A 486 -12.48 -1.17 -13.57
N LYS A 487 -12.16 -1.56 -12.32
CA LYS A 487 -13.07 -2.32 -11.45
C LYS A 487 -14.34 -1.55 -11.12
N ASP A 488 -14.23 -0.23 -10.91
CA ASP A 488 -15.36 0.62 -10.53
C ASP A 488 -16.09 1.23 -11.74
N GLY A 489 -15.63 0.96 -12.97
CA GLY A 489 -16.21 1.51 -14.20
C GLY A 489 -15.96 3.01 -14.39
N ILE A 490 -14.94 3.56 -13.72
CA ILE A 490 -14.55 4.98 -13.82
C ILE A 490 -13.65 5.14 -15.04
N LYS A 491 -14.05 6.01 -15.98
CA LYS A 491 -13.26 6.32 -17.16
C LYS A 491 -12.17 7.33 -16.81
N VAL A 492 -10.92 6.98 -17.09
CA VAL A 492 -9.77 7.85 -16.81
C VAL A 492 -8.94 8.08 -18.06
N GLU A 493 -8.44 9.30 -18.21
CA GLU A 493 -7.40 9.68 -19.16
C GLU A 493 -6.03 9.55 -18.46
N LYS A 494 -5.06 8.98 -19.17
CA LYS A 494 -3.76 8.62 -18.60
C LYS A 494 -2.62 9.40 -19.28
N GLY A 495 -1.75 9.97 -18.46
CA GLY A 495 -0.46 10.51 -18.87
C GLY A 495 0.69 9.72 -18.26
N VAL A 496 1.65 9.28 -19.08
CA VAL A 496 2.85 8.56 -18.61
C VAL A 496 4.10 9.21 -19.19
N PHE A 497 5.00 9.64 -18.30
CA PHE A 497 6.31 10.13 -18.69
C PHE A 497 7.39 9.10 -18.31
N PRO A 498 7.98 8.38 -19.29
CA PRO A 498 9.03 7.41 -19.03
C PRO A 498 10.34 8.11 -18.62
N TRP A 499 11.02 7.61 -17.60
CA TRP A 499 12.27 8.21 -17.14
C TRP A 499 13.45 7.94 -18.08
N ALA A 500 13.31 7.03 -19.04
CA ALA A 500 14.17 6.92 -20.23
C ALA A 500 14.24 8.21 -21.06
N ALA A 501 13.27 9.13 -20.92
CA ALA A 501 13.29 10.46 -21.53
C ALA A 501 13.69 11.57 -20.52
N SER A 502 14.00 11.23 -19.28
CA SER A 502 14.45 12.18 -18.26
C SER A 502 15.97 12.30 -18.29
N GLY A 503 16.46 13.46 -18.72
CA GLY A 503 17.90 13.76 -18.65
C GLY A 503 18.47 13.60 -17.24
N ARG A 504 17.69 13.91 -16.19
CA ARG A 504 18.10 13.69 -14.79
C ARG A 504 18.21 12.22 -14.44
N ALA A 505 17.23 11.40 -14.81
CA ALA A 505 17.23 9.98 -14.48
C ALA A 505 18.35 9.24 -15.23
N ILE A 506 18.56 9.56 -16.51
CA ILE A 506 19.69 9.06 -17.31
C ILE A 506 21.02 9.46 -16.67
N ALA A 507 21.18 10.73 -16.26
CA ALA A 507 22.41 11.20 -15.61
C ALA A 507 22.68 10.50 -14.26
N ASN A 508 21.64 10.04 -13.59
CA ASN A 508 21.76 9.24 -12.37
C ASN A 508 22.00 7.75 -12.65
N ASN A 509 21.98 7.31 -13.91
CA ASN A 509 21.97 5.90 -14.32
C ASN A 509 20.81 5.10 -13.68
N ARG A 510 19.63 5.74 -13.61
CA ARG A 510 18.40 5.25 -12.97
C ARG A 510 17.14 5.58 -13.81
N ASP A 511 17.21 5.32 -15.10
CA ASP A 511 16.18 5.65 -16.10
C ASP A 511 15.11 4.56 -16.28
N GLU A 512 15.12 3.50 -15.46
CA GLU A 512 14.17 2.38 -15.49
C GLU A 512 12.72 2.78 -15.16
N GLY A 513 12.56 3.92 -14.48
CA GLY A 513 11.31 4.36 -13.86
C GLY A 513 10.34 5.09 -14.80
N PHE A 514 9.22 5.52 -14.24
CA PHE A 514 8.28 6.43 -14.89
C PHE A 514 7.39 7.15 -13.87
N THR A 515 6.77 8.23 -14.33
CA THR A 515 5.72 8.94 -13.60
C THR A 515 4.40 8.83 -14.38
N LYS A 516 3.34 8.42 -13.69
CA LYS A 516 1.98 8.24 -14.23
C LYS A 516 0.99 9.10 -13.47
N VAL A 517 0.10 9.77 -14.22
CA VAL A 517 -1.03 10.55 -13.70
C VAL A 517 -2.32 10.08 -14.36
N LEU A 518 -3.41 10.10 -13.60
CA LEU A 518 -4.75 9.69 -14.01
C LEU A 518 -5.72 10.84 -13.77
N PHE A 519 -6.45 11.22 -14.82
CA PHE A 519 -7.47 12.24 -14.79
C PHE A 519 -8.84 11.62 -15.06
N ASP A 520 -9.86 12.05 -14.35
CA ASP A 520 -11.24 11.64 -14.63
C ASP A 520 -11.66 12.16 -16.01
N ALA A 521 -12.20 11.29 -16.86
CA ALA A 521 -12.47 11.62 -18.27
C ALA A 521 -13.64 12.59 -18.47
N GLU A 522 -14.49 12.82 -17.45
CA GLU A 522 -15.64 13.72 -17.53
C GLU A 522 -15.34 15.09 -16.94
N THR A 523 -14.68 15.11 -15.78
CA THR A 523 -14.39 16.33 -15.00
C THR A 523 -13.00 16.88 -15.27
N HIS A 524 -12.12 16.12 -15.92
CA HIS A 524 -10.70 16.38 -16.14
C HIS A 524 -9.92 16.63 -14.84
N ARG A 525 -10.45 16.30 -13.67
CA ARG A 525 -9.69 16.44 -12.41
C ARG A 525 -8.73 15.28 -12.26
N ILE A 526 -7.55 15.56 -11.70
CA ILE A 526 -6.64 14.49 -11.29
C ILE A 526 -7.29 13.65 -10.19
N VAL A 527 -7.33 12.33 -10.40
CA VAL A 527 -7.94 11.37 -9.46
C VAL A 527 -6.93 10.37 -8.92
N GLY A 528 -5.74 10.27 -9.53
CA GLY A 528 -4.69 9.40 -9.03
C GLY A 528 -3.37 9.55 -9.77
N GLY A 529 -2.37 8.83 -9.27
CA GLY A 529 -1.07 8.76 -9.91
C GLY A 529 -0.15 7.75 -9.24
N GLY A 530 0.87 7.33 -9.98
CA GLY A 530 1.86 6.34 -9.56
C GLY A 530 3.24 6.71 -10.08
N ILE A 531 4.26 6.50 -9.27
CA ILE A 531 5.65 6.79 -9.59
C ILE A 531 6.47 5.56 -9.19
N VAL A 532 7.30 5.06 -10.12
CA VAL A 532 8.32 4.06 -9.83
C VAL A 532 9.69 4.60 -10.20
N GLY A 533 10.61 4.57 -9.26
CA GLY A 533 11.96 5.11 -9.44
C GLY A 533 12.58 5.61 -8.15
N THR A 534 13.83 6.06 -8.21
CA THR A 534 14.51 6.66 -7.05
C THR A 534 13.76 7.89 -6.55
N ASN A 535 13.56 7.99 -5.23
CA ASN A 535 12.86 9.09 -4.55
C ASN A 535 11.36 9.20 -4.89
N ALA A 536 10.70 8.18 -5.44
CA ALA A 536 9.27 8.22 -5.76
C ALA A 536 8.40 8.70 -4.57
N GLY A 537 8.76 8.31 -3.34
CA GLY A 537 8.09 8.75 -2.12
C GLY A 537 8.20 10.25 -1.83
N GLU A 538 9.26 10.92 -2.31
CA GLU A 538 9.42 12.37 -2.21
C GLU A 538 8.62 13.12 -3.28
N LEU A 539 8.43 12.51 -4.45
CA LEU A 539 7.71 13.12 -5.57
C LEU A 539 6.19 13.02 -5.40
N ILE A 540 5.68 11.99 -4.73
CA ILE A 540 4.23 11.73 -4.62
C ILE A 540 3.48 12.82 -3.86
N GLY A 541 4.17 13.61 -3.02
CA GLY A 541 3.58 14.69 -2.24
C GLY A 541 2.92 15.78 -3.09
N GLU A 542 3.47 16.07 -4.28
CA GLU A 542 2.83 17.01 -5.21
C GLU A 542 1.51 16.47 -5.76
N LEU A 543 1.45 15.17 -6.06
CA LEU A 543 0.22 14.52 -6.54
C LEU A 543 -0.86 14.45 -5.45
N VAL A 544 -0.46 14.28 -4.18
CA VAL A 544 -1.38 14.43 -3.03
C VAL A 544 -2.01 15.82 -3.06
N LEU A 545 -1.19 16.87 -3.15
CA LEU A 545 -1.69 18.24 -3.19
C LEU A 545 -2.55 18.51 -4.43
N ALA A 546 -2.16 18.03 -5.60
CA ALA A 546 -2.90 18.23 -6.84
C ALA A 546 -4.33 17.65 -6.76
N ILE A 547 -4.49 16.44 -6.21
CA ILE A 547 -5.81 15.82 -6.00
C ILE A 547 -6.60 16.58 -4.92
N GLU A 548 -5.94 17.02 -3.85
CA GLU A 548 -6.56 17.86 -2.82
C GLU A 548 -6.93 19.27 -3.34
N MET A 549 -6.33 19.75 -4.42
CA MET A 549 -6.76 21.00 -5.06
C MET A 549 -7.76 20.77 -6.19
N GLY A 550 -7.94 19.51 -6.60
CA GLY A 550 -8.79 19.12 -7.73
C GLY A 550 -8.30 19.73 -9.05
N VAL A 551 -6.97 19.78 -9.20
CA VAL A 551 -6.20 20.30 -10.35
C VAL A 551 -6.53 19.53 -11.63
N ASP A 552 -6.50 20.22 -12.76
CA ASP A 552 -6.65 19.63 -14.09
C ASP A 552 -5.28 19.38 -14.79
N PRO A 553 -5.22 18.69 -15.94
CA PRO A 553 -3.95 18.45 -16.63
C PRO A 553 -3.22 19.72 -17.04
N VAL A 554 -3.95 20.78 -17.39
CA VAL A 554 -3.39 22.05 -17.89
C VAL A 554 -2.67 22.79 -16.76
N ASP A 555 -3.29 22.87 -15.59
CA ASP A 555 -2.72 23.44 -14.37
C ASP A 555 -1.38 22.75 -14.02
N LEU A 556 -1.35 21.42 -14.06
CA LEU A 556 -0.14 20.64 -13.73
C LEU A 556 0.93 20.75 -14.83
N ALA A 557 0.54 20.69 -16.11
CA ALA A 557 1.46 20.78 -17.24
C ALA A 557 2.11 22.17 -17.36
N LYS A 558 1.37 23.25 -17.09
CA LYS A 558 1.87 24.64 -17.19
C LYS A 558 2.64 25.12 -15.97
N SER A 559 2.57 24.38 -14.86
CA SER A 559 3.39 24.65 -13.68
C SER A 559 4.86 24.43 -14.00
N ILE A 560 5.68 25.49 -13.90
CA ILE A 560 7.11 25.44 -14.25
C ILE A 560 7.87 24.67 -13.17
N HIS A 561 8.15 23.41 -13.44
CA HIS A 561 9.00 22.58 -12.59
C HIS A 561 10.49 22.84 -12.89
N PRO A 562 11.39 22.75 -11.88
CA PRO A 562 12.82 22.96 -12.09
C PRO A 562 13.44 21.88 -13.00
N HIS A 563 14.41 22.27 -13.83
CA HIS A 563 15.14 21.38 -14.73
C HIS A 563 16.66 21.49 -14.52
N PRO A 564 17.45 20.38 -14.54
CA PRO A 564 17.00 18.98 -14.65
C PRO A 564 16.68 18.36 -13.28
N THR A 565 15.48 17.80 -13.12
CA THR A 565 15.04 17.12 -11.89
C THR A 565 14.25 15.85 -12.17
N LEU A 566 13.97 15.04 -11.13
CA LEU A 566 12.99 13.97 -11.25
C LEU A 566 11.57 14.51 -11.09
N CYS A 567 11.35 15.56 -10.30
CA CYS A 567 10.01 16.09 -10.05
C CYS A 567 9.34 16.69 -11.30
N GLU A 568 10.11 17.24 -12.26
CA GLU A 568 9.54 17.71 -13.54
C GLU A 568 8.81 16.61 -14.33
N SER A 569 9.06 15.32 -14.04
CA SER A 569 8.31 14.22 -14.63
C SER A 569 6.80 14.25 -14.30
N VAL A 570 6.39 14.89 -13.20
CA VAL A 570 4.98 15.09 -12.83
C VAL A 570 4.29 16.01 -13.84
N SER A 571 4.83 17.22 -14.05
CA SER A 571 4.35 18.14 -15.10
C SER A 571 4.42 17.51 -16.49
N LYS A 572 5.51 16.80 -16.81
CA LYS A 572 5.64 16.15 -18.13
C LYS A 572 4.62 15.03 -18.33
N ALA A 573 4.28 14.25 -17.31
CA ALA A 573 3.22 13.25 -17.41
C ALA A 573 1.85 13.90 -17.69
N ALA A 574 1.56 15.05 -17.07
CA ALA A 574 0.37 15.84 -17.39
C ALA A 574 0.43 16.41 -18.83
N ALA A 575 1.59 16.92 -19.26
CA ALA A 575 1.79 17.38 -20.64
C ALA A 575 1.64 16.25 -21.67
N VAL A 576 1.94 15.01 -21.30
CA VAL A 576 1.66 13.82 -22.13
C VAL A 576 0.16 13.59 -22.24
N ALA A 577 -0.60 13.65 -21.14
CA ALA A 577 -2.06 13.55 -21.17
C ALA A 577 -2.69 14.64 -22.07
N GLU A 578 -2.16 15.87 -22.01
CA GLU A 578 -2.59 17.00 -22.85
C GLU A 578 -2.09 16.94 -24.31
N GLY A 579 -1.17 16.04 -24.64
CA GLY A 579 -0.52 16.00 -25.96
C GLY A 579 0.37 17.21 -26.26
N THR A 580 0.89 17.88 -25.23
CA THR A 580 1.77 19.06 -25.33
C THR A 580 3.23 18.77 -24.98
N CYS A 581 3.55 17.55 -24.52
CA CYS A 581 4.92 17.17 -24.18
C CYS A 581 5.83 17.16 -25.42
N THR A 582 6.91 17.95 -25.39
CA THR A 582 7.91 18.06 -26.47
C THR A 582 9.14 17.20 -26.27
N ASP A 583 9.28 16.57 -25.11
CA ASP A 583 10.43 15.72 -24.77
C ASP A 583 10.23 14.25 -25.19
N LEU A 584 9.06 13.93 -25.76
CA LEU A 584 8.70 12.64 -26.31
C LEU A 584 8.32 12.78 -27.78
N PRO A 585 8.35 11.69 -28.58
CA PRO A 585 7.78 11.70 -29.92
C PRO A 585 6.33 12.23 -29.91
N PRO A 586 5.90 12.92 -30.98
CA PRO A 586 4.55 13.46 -31.04
C PRO A 586 3.53 12.33 -30.92
N ALA A 587 2.52 12.52 -30.07
CA ALA A 587 1.37 11.64 -30.04
C ALA A 587 0.74 11.60 -31.44
N ARG A 588 0.37 10.40 -31.93
CA ARG A 588 -0.37 10.28 -33.19
C ARG A 588 -1.64 11.11 -33.07
N ARG A 589 -1.72 12.22 -33.82
CA ARG A 589 -2.94 13.02 -33.91
C ARG A 589 -4.04 12.12 -34.47
N LYS A 590 -5.12 11.93 -33.72
CA LYS A 590 -6.38 11.36 -34.25
C LYS A 590 -7.01 12.35 -35.22
#